data_AF-A0A239WLJ6-F1
#
_entry.id   AF-A0A239WLJ6-F1
#
_cell.length_a   1.000
_cell.length_b   1.000
_cell.length_c   1.000
_cell.angle_alpha   90.00
_cell.angle_beta   90.00
_cell.angle_gamma   90.00
#
_symmetry.space_group_name_H-M   'P 1'
#
loop_
_entity.id
_entity.type
_entity.pdbx_description
1 polymer ?
#
loop_
_entity_poly.entity_id
_entity_poly.type
_entity_poly.pdbx_seq_one_letter_code
_entity_poly.pdbx_strand_id
1 'polypeptide(L)'
;MRQILNAYTSDGENLVLDYDPFIDGQDYDEETLIKTLKVKPLGGNLYQADFCLFPDKNSHDNHRTVTYKLVPEDGKMKIAEIPSDAVLKDLKYIDNNPQNNRAAIAAAIRFGKWYLHNRSNFFDTVRGGVSEPSENPANYYVDFAKVDKEIAFLRRINLFTENFLKNYYENYKIGEENFRKHPTNDGTPEGFDADYFFRTQEDFEPDLKKIDKIQFQAIPFNNNQIFLKFRLPTTGIDYLWTMKNENGWKIDQVNREDN
;
A
#
# COMPACT_ATOMS: atom_id res chain seq x y z
N MET A 1 -0.97 3.78 -28.19
CA MET A 1 -0.14 2.85 -29.00
C MET A 1 0.96 3.55 -29.82
N ARG A 2 1.39 4.79 -29.49
CA ARG A 2 2.42 5.54 -30.23
C ARG A 2 3.56 6.11 -29.37
N GLN A 3 3.71 5.68 -28.12
CA GLN A 3 4.70 6.25 -27.19
C GLN A 3 5.70 5.25 -26.58
N ILE A 4 5.66 3.97 -26.95
CA ILE A 4 6.59 2.94 -26.38
C ILE A 4 7.91 2.85 -27.17
N LEU A 5 8.05 3.53 -28.31
CA LEU A 5 9.21 3.38 -29.22
C LEU A 5 10.43 4.29 -28.93
N ASN A 6 10.38 5.19 -27.95
CA ASN A 6 11.43 6.22 -27.82
C ASN A 6 12.57 5.90 -26.82
N ALA A 7 12.70 4.66 -26.33
CA ALA A 7 13.79 4.31 -25.41
C ALA A 7 15.01 3.64 -26.07
N TYR A 8 15.00 3.38 -27.38
CA TYR A 8 16.15 2.79 -28.08
C TYR A 8 16.35 3.49 -29.43
N THR A 9 17.27 4.46 -29.48
CA THR A 9 18.13 4.85 -30.62
C THR A 9 18.75 6.24 -30.35
N SER A 10 19.97 6.27 -29.82
CA SER A 10 20.84 7.46 -29.96
C SER A 10 21.73 7.38 -31.20
N ASP A 11 21.74 6.23 -31.89
CA ASP A 11 22.36 6.05 -33.20
C ASP A 11 21.26 5.53 -34.15
N GLY A 12 21.04 6.21 -35.26
CA GLY A 12 19.89 6.02 -36.17
C GLY A 12 19.85 4.71 -36.97
N GLU A 13 20.14 3.58 -36.35
CA GLU A 13 19.79 2.27 -36.89
C GLU A 13 18.36 1.91 -36.47
N ASN A 14 17.47 1.83 -37.47
CA ASN A 14 16.12 1.32 -37.31
C ASN A 14 16.23 -0.20 -37.00
N LEU A 15 16.47 -0.55 -35.74
CA LEU A 15 16.47 -1.93 -35.26
C LEU A 15 15.01 -2.41 -35.29
N VAL A 16 14.61 -3.00 -36.41
CA VAL A 16 13.36 -3.75 -36.50
C VAL A 16 13.57 -5.00 -35.64
N LEU A 17 12.86 -5.07 -34.52
CA LEU A 17 12.83 -6.28 -33.69
C LEU A 17 12.30 -7.44 -34.55
N ASP A 18 13.06 -8.53 -34.61
CA ASP A 18 12.69 -9.75 -35.32
C ASP A 18 11.90 -10.73 -34.44
N TYR A 19 11.45 -10.27 -33.26
CA TYR A 19 10.70 -11.04 -32.26
C TYR A 19 9.68 -10.14 -31.53
N ASP A 20 8.67 -10.76 -30.91
CA ASP A 20 7.70 -10.08 -30.05
C ASP A 20 8.29 -9.87 -28.64
N PRO A 21 8.52 -8.62 -28.21
CA PRO A 21 9.12 -8.33 -26.91
C PRO A 21 8.22 -8.67 -25.72
N PHE A 22 6.91 -8.83 -25.92
CA PHE A 22 5.99 -9.22 -24.85
C PHE A 22 6.17 -10.68 -24.47
N ILE A 23 6.52 -11.56 -25.40
CA ILE A 23 6.73 -12.98 -25.12
C ILE A 23 8.19 -13.40 -25.26
N ASP A 24 9.05 -12.48 -25.69
CA ASP A 24 10.46 -12.70 -26.00
C ASP A 24 10.64 -13.86 -27.00
N GLY A 25 9.83 -13.85 -28.07
CA GLY A 25 9.76 -14.95 -29.03
C GLY A 25 9.17 -14.52 -30.38
N GLN A 26 9.51 -15.27 -31.43
CA GLN A 26 9.02 -14.99 -32.80
C GLN A 26 7.66 -15.65 -33.08
N ASP A 27 7.43 -16.83 -32.50
CA ASP A 27 6.23 -17.64 -32.67
C ASP A 27 5.92 -18.39 -31.36
N TYR A 28 4.67 -18.81 -31.20
CA TYR A 28 4.20 -19.49 -29.99
C TYR A 28 2.94 -20.34 -30.23
N ASP A 29 2.79 -21.38 -29.43
CA ASP A 29 1.55 -22.13 -29.27
C ASP A 29 0.69 -21.52 -28.16
N GLU A 30 -0.44 -20.92 -28.52
CA GLU A 30 -1.33 -20.20 -27.59
C GLU A 30 -1.80 -21.10 -26.44
N GLU A 31 -2.18 -22.35 -26.74
CA GLU A 31 -2.66 -23.30 -25.74
C GLU A 31 -1.58 -23.63 -24.71
N THR A 32 -0.34 -23.89 -25.16
CA THR A 32 0.79 -24.14 -24.26
C THR A 32 1.14 -22.91 -23.43
N LEU A 33 1.20 -21.72 -24.05
CA LEU A 33 1.52 -20.49 -23.35
C LEU A 33 0.53 -20.25 -22.21
N ILE A 34 -0.78 -20.28 -22.51
CA ILE A 34 -1.83 -20.05 -21.51
C ILE A 34 -1.78 -21.10 -20.40
N LYS A 35 -1.60 -22.39 -20.74
CA LYS A 35 -1.55 -23.48 -19.75
C LYS A 35 -0.32 -23.43 -18.83
N THR A 36 0.77 -22.85 -19.30
CA THR A 36 2.05 -22.81 -18.56
C THR A 36 2.32 -21.49 -17.87
N LEU A 37 1.56 -20.44 -18.22
CA LEU A 37 1.69 -19.10 -17.65
C LEU A 37 1.54 -19.11 -16.13
N LYS A 38 2.61 -18.73 -15.46
CA LYS A 38 2.66 -18.47 -14.03
C LYS A 38 3.11 -17.04 -13.82
N VAL A 39 2.27 -16.25 -13.16
CA VAL A 39 2.60 -14.87 -12.83
C VAL A 39 2.89 -14.79 -11.34
N LYS A 40 4.04 -14.21 -10.98
CA LYS A 40 4.40 -13.90 -9.59
C LYS A 40 4.73 -12.43 -9.43
N PRO A 41 4.27 -11.78 -8.35
CA PRO A 41 4.70 -10.42 -8.05
C PRO A 41 6.19 -10.41 -7.68
N LEU A 42 6.93 -9.42 -8.17
CA LEU A 42 8.31 -9.15 -7.78
C LEU A 42 8.44 -8.00 -6.76
N GLY A 43 7.44 -7.12 -6.68
CA GLY A 43 7.43 -5.96 -5.80
C GLY A 43 6.71 -4.78 -6.44
N GLY A 44 5.74 -4.21 -5.72
CA GLY A 44 4.78 -3.19 -6.19
C GLY A 44 4.27 -3.44 -7.59
N ASN A 45 4.58 -2.60 -8.58
CA ASN A 45 3.98 -2.73 -9.91
C ASN A 45 4.66 -3.76 -10.82
N LEU A 46 5.67 -4.49 -10.34
CA LEU A 46 6.43 -5.44 -11.16
C LEU A 46 5.96 -6.88 -10.96
N TYR A 47 5.77 -7.57 -12.08
CA TYR A 47 5.30 -8.95 -12.15
C TYR A 47 6.21 -9.74 -13.08
N GLN A 48 6.62 -10.92 -12.67
CA GLN A 48 7.34 -11.86 -13.51
C GLN A 48 6.37 -12.91 -14.02
N ALA A 49 6.32 -13.09 -15.34
CA ALA A 49 5.63 -14.19 -15.97
C ALA A 49 6.65 -15.24 -16.41
N ASP A 50 6.38 -16.48 -16.00
CA ASP A 50 7.11 -17.69 -16.42
C ASP A 50 6.16 -18.52 -17.30
N PHE A 51 6.55 -18.85 -18.53
CA PHE A 51 5.72 -19.62 -19.48
C PHE A 51 6.57 -20.39 -20.50
N CYS A 52 5.96 -21.34 -21.21
CA CYS A 52 6.57 -22.03 -22.34
C CYS A 52 5.91 -21.58 -23.66
N LEU A 53 6.72 -21.34 -24.69
CA LEU A 53 6.23 -21.01 -26.03
C LEU A 53 5.68 -22.24 -26.77
N PHE A 54 6.21 -23.44 -26.51
CA PHE A 54 5.84 -24.68 -27.20
C PHE A 54 5.77 -25.87 -26.25
N PRO A 55 5.04 -26.96 -26.61
CA PRO A 55 4.80 -28.12 -25.73
C PRO A 55 6.06 -28.87 -25.28
N ASP A 56 7.14 -28.78 -26.06
CA ASP A 56 8.39 -29.47 -25.76
C ASP A 56 9.15 -28.75 -24.63
N LYS A 57 9.06 -29.30 -23.43
CA LYS A 57 9.67 -28.74 -22.21
C LYS A 57 11.19 -28.94 -22.14
N ASN A 58 11.78 -29.69 -23.08
CA ASN A 58 13.20 -30.09 -22.99
C ASN A 58 14.15 -29.21 -23.81
N SER A 59 13.65 -28.26 -24.62
CA SER A 59 14.52 -27.25 -25.21
C SER A 59 14.64 -26.06 -24.25
N HIS A 60 15.87 -25.65 -23.95
CA HIS A 60 16.14 -24.42 -23.19
C HIS A 60 15.56 -23.18 -23.90
N ASP A 61 15.34 -23.28 -25.21
CA ASP A 61 14.82 -22.20 -26.05
C ASP A 61 13.29 -22.04 -25.98
N ASN A 62 12.57 -22.88 -25.24
CA ASN A 62 11.10 -22.79 -25.15
C ASN A 62 10.58 -22.13 -23.87
N HIS A 63 11.36 -22.10 -22.78
CA HIS A 63 10.95 -21.45 -21.54
C HIS A 63 11.28 -19.96 -21.58
N ARG A 64 10.35 -19.12 -21.17
CA ARG A 64 10.51 -17.66 -21.09
C ARG A 64 10.17 -17.15 -19.70
N THR A 65 10.95 -16.16 -19.31
CA THR A 65 10.74 -15.40 -18.08
C THR A 65 10.79 -13.93 -18.43
N VAL A 66 9.64 -13.27 -18.46
CA VAL A 66 9.52 -11.85 -18.82
C VAL A 66 9.01 -11.08 -17.61
N THR A 67 9.55 -9.89 -17.38
CA THR A 67 9.08 -9.00 -16.31
C THR A 67 8.26 -7.87 -16.90
N TYR A 68 7.11 -7.58 -16.31
CA TYR A 68 6.22 -6.49 -16.71
C TYR A 68 5.97 -5.56 -15.55
N LYS A 69 5.88 -4.27 -15.85
CA LYS A 69 5.30 -3.28 -14.96
C LYS A 69 3.83 -3.13 -15.29
N LEU A 70 2.96 -3.48 -14.36
CA LEU A 70 1.52 -3.38 -14.50
C LEU A 70 0.99 -2.16 -13.74
N VAL A 71 0.04 -1.45 -14.34
CA VAL A 71 -0.66 -0.32 -13.71
C VAL A 71 -2.18 -0.53 -13.78
N PRO A 72 -2.94 -0.20 -12.73
CA PRO A 72 -4.38 -0.23 -12.78
C PRO A 72 -4.91 0.93 -13.64
N GLU A 73 -5.74 0.62 -14.64
CA GLU A 73 -6.41 1.60 -15.50
C GLU A 73 -7.76 1.01 -15.95
N ASP A 74 -8.85 1.74 -15.72
CA ASP A 74 -10.23 1.31 -16.02
C ASP A 74 -10.64 -0.02 -15.37
N GLY A 75 -10.20 -0.27 -14.14
CA GLY A 75 -10.49 -1.52 -13.41
C GLY A 75 -9.76 -2.75 -13.96
N LYS A 76 -8.78 -2.56 -14.84
CA LYS A 76 -7.93 -3.63 -15.40
C LYS A 76 -6.46 -3.32 -15.17
N MET A 77 -5.64 -4.35 -15.04
CA MET A 77 -4.18 -4.19 -15.04
C MET A 77 -3.70 -4.08 -16.49
N LYS A 78 -3.06 -2.97 -16.84
CA LYS A 78 -2.44 -2.75 -18.15
C LYS A 78 -0.91 -2.86 -18.01
N ILE A 79 -0.26 -3.42 -19.04
CA ILE A 79 1.21 -3.42 -19.12
C ILE A 79 1.66 -1.99 -19.46
N ALA A 80 2.33 -1.33 -18.51
CA ALA A 80 2.91 -0.01 -18.70
C ALA A 80 4.30 -0.09 -19.33
N GLU A 81 5.08 -1.11 -18.99
CA GLU A 81 6.50 -1.22 -19.35
C GLU A 81 6.95 -2.68 -19.30
N ILE A 82 7.89 -3.06 -20.17
CA ILE A 82 8.71 -4.27 -20.06
C ILE A 82 10.13 -3.79 -19.73
N PRO A 83 10.55 -3.86 -18.45
CA PRO A 83 11.84 -3.30 -18.04
C PRO A 83 13.00 -4.05 -18.70
N SER A 84 14.05 -3.32 -19.10
CA SER A 84 15.25 -3.91 -19.69
C SER A 84 16.06 -4.69 -18.65
N ASP A 85 16.93 -5.60 -19.10
CA ASP A 85 17.83 -6.36 -18.22
C ASP A 85 18.72 -5.49 -17.33
N ALA A 86 19.10 -4.29 -17.79
CA ALA A 86 19.84 -3.33 -16.98
C ALA A 86 19.00 -2.81 -15.80
N VAL A 87 17.75 -2.42 -16.08
CA VAL A 87 16.79 -2.00 -15.05
C VAL A 87 16.44 -3.17 -14.12
N LEU A 88 16.34 -4.40 -14.66
CA LEU A 88 16.11 -5.61 -13.88
C LEU A 88 17.31 -6.01 -13.01
N LYS A 89 18.55 -5.66 -13.38
CA LYS A 89 19.72 -5.87 -12.51
C LYS A 89 19.69 -4.94 -11.30
N ASP A 90 19.25 -3.71 -11.48
CA ASP A 90 19.02 -2.77 -10.37
C ASP A 90 17.81 -3.17 -9.51
N LEU A 91 16.79 -3.83 -10.09
CA LEU A 91 15.62 -4.39 -9.38
C LEU A 91 15.86 -5.79 -8.78
N LYS A 92 16.81 -6.58 -9.29
CA LYS A 92 17.33 -7.77 -8.59
C LYS A 92 18.10 -7.39 -7.32
N TYR A 93 18.40 -6.10 -7.18
CA TYR A 93 18.75 -5.39 -5.96
C TYR A 93 17.51 -4.78 -5.26
N ILE A 94 16.30 -5.36 -5.40
CA ILE A 94 15.29 -5.26 -4.33
C ILE A 94 15.96 -5.90 -3.12
N ASP A 95 16.58 -5.04 -2.33
CA ASP A 95 17.37 -5.36 -1.17
C ASP A 95 16.45 -6.09 -0.20
N ASN A 96 16.43 -7.41 -0.28
CA ASN A 96 15.80 -8.29 0.69
C ASN A 96 16.65 -8.29 1.96
N ASN A 97 17.08 -7.10 2.38
CA ASN A 97 17.91 -6.85 3.52
C ASN A 97 17.11 -7.21 4.74
N PRO A 98 17.48 -8.31 5.41
CA PRO A 98 16.75 -8.74 6.57
C PRO A 98 16.75 -7.66 7.66
N GLN A 99 17.73 -6.74 7.66
CA GLN A 99 17.78 -5.62 8.59
C GLN A 99 16.70 -4.57 8.28
N ASN A 100 16.47 -4.21 7.01
CA ASN A 100 15.41 -3.29 6.62
C ASN A 100 14.04 -3.85 6.96
N ASN A 101 13.81 -5.12 6.65
CA ASN A 101 12.57 -5.82 7.01
C ASN A 101 12.33 -5.81 8.52
N ARG A 102 13.35 -6.18 9.32
CA ARG A 102 13.27 -6.13 10.78
C ARG A 102 13.03 -4.71 11.30
N ALA A 103 13.65 -3.70 10.70
CA ALA A 103 13.52 -2.32 11.13
C ALA A 103 12.12 -1.74 10.83
N ALA A 104 11.53 -2.08 9.68
CA ALA A 104 10.16 -1.74 9.33
C ALA A 104 9.14 -2.42 10.27
N ILE A 105 9.30 -3.72 10.51
CA ILE A 105 8.47 -4.47 11.48
C ILE A 105 8.61 -3.88 12.89
N ALA A 106 9.83 -3.56 13.32
CA ALA A 106 10.07 -2.93 14.61
C ALA A 106 9.39 -1.56 14.72
N ALA A 107 9.33 -0.78 13.63
CA ALA A 107 8.59 0.49 13.61
C ALA A 107 7.07 0.28 13.77
N ALA A 108 6.48 -0.70 13.08
CA ALA A 108 5.07 -1.05 13.24
C ALA A 108 4.75 -1.55 14.66
N ILE A 109 5.60 -2.40 15.25
CA ILE A 109 5.48 -2.86 16.64
C ILE A 109 5.58 -1.70 17.62
N ARG A 110 6.54 -0.77 17.42
CA ARG A 110 6.67 0.44 18.24
C ARG A 110 5.41 1.28 18.16
N PHE A 111 4.83 1.45 16.97
CA PHE A 111 3.57 2.17 16.79
C PHE A 111 2.44 1.46 17.54
N GLY A 112 2.22 0.15 17.35
CA GLY A 112 1.15 -0.58 18.03
C GLY A 112 1.24 -0.49 19.57
N LYS A 113 2.47 -0.62 20.11
CA LYS A 113 2.71 -0.40 21.55
C LYS A 113 2.43 1.03 21.97
N TRP A 114 2.95 2.01 21.23
CA TRP A 114 2.73 3.42 21.53
C TRP A 114 1.24 3.77 21.49
N TYR A 115 0.52 3.31 20.47
CA TYR A 115 -0.90 3.56 20.26
C TYR A 115 -1.74 3.03 21.40
N LEU A 116 -1.51 1.79 21.83
CA LEU A 116 -2.20 1.20 22.98
C LEU A 116 -2.09 2.06 24.26
N HIS A 117 -0.94 2.69 24.49
CA HIS A 117 -0.70 3.50 25.69
C HIS A 117 -1.14 4.96 25.55
N ASN A 118 -1.33 5.47 24.32
CA ASN A 118 -1.54 6.90 24.06
C ASN A 118 -2.89 7.22 23.40
N ARG A 119 -3.66 6.23 22.94
CA ARG A 119 -4.95 6.47 22.27
C ARG A 119 -5.96 7.23 23.15
N SER A 120 -5.89 7.10 24.47
CA SER A 120 -6.70 7.89 25.41
C SER A 120 -6.33 9.37 25.47
N ASN A 121 -5.18 9.74 24.92
CA ASN A 121 -4.70 11.12 24.84
C ASN A 121 -5.05 11.78 23.49
N PHE A 122 -5.77 11.08 22.62
CA PHE A 122 -6.29 11.66 21.39
C PHE A 122 -7.31 12.74 21.71
N PHE A 123 -7.44 13.68 20.81
CA PHE A 123 -8.21 14.89 21.06
C PHE A 123 -9.65 14.66 20.58
N ASP A 124 -10.63 15.26 21.25
CA ASP A 124 -12.00 15.31 20.74
C ASP A 124 -12.05 16.23 19.51
N THR A 125 -11.68 15.68 18.35
CA THR A 125 -11.55 16.41 17.08
C THR A 125 -12.88 16.63 16.38
N VAL A 126 -13.89 15.81 16.68
CA VAL A 126 -15.26 15.99 16.20
C VAL A 126 -16.12 16.42 17.39
N ARG A 127 -16.90 17.47 17.21
CA ARG A 127 -17.76 18.07 18.23
C ARG A 127 -19.20 18.20 17.73
N GLY A 128 -20.10 18.62 18.62
CA GLY A 128 -21.54 18.64 18.38
C GLY A 128 -22.21 17.37 18.90
N GLY A 129 -23.36 17.05 18.34
CA GLY A 129 -24.18 15.92 18.75
C GLY A 129 -24.85 16.09 20.11
N VAL A 130 -25.43 15.00 20.60
CA VAL A 130 -26.20 14.94 21.86
C VAL A 130 -25.30 14.95 23.11
N SER A 131 -23.97 14.97 22.93
CA SER A 131 -23.00 14.85 24.02
C SER A 131 -22.85 16.11 24.89
N GLU A 132 -23.38 17.26 24.45
CA GLU A 132 -23.52 18.44 25.31
C GLU A 132 -24.96 18.53 25.85
N PRO A 133 -25.16 18.61 27.19
CA PRO A 133 -26.48 18.77 27.79
C PRO A 133 -27.01 20.18 27.53
N SER A 134 -27.35 20.44 26.28
CA SER A 134 -28.02 21.65 25.83
C SER A 134 -29.38 21.25 25.26
N GLU A 135 -30.37 22.14 25.39
CA GLU A 135 -31.72 21.91 24.86
C GLU A 135 -31.75 21.81 23.33
N ASN A 136 -30.66 22.18 22.63
CA ASN A 136 -30.52 22.13 21.17
C ASN A 136 -29.14 21.58 20.77
N PRO A 137 -28.99 20.26 20.55
CA PRO A 137 -27.71 19.67 20.14
C PRO A 137 -27.24 20.25 18.81
N ALA A 138 -26.00 20.74 18.78
CA ALA A 138 -25.39 21.28 17.57
C ALA A 138 -25.09 20.14 16.56
N ASN A 139 -25.17 20.45 15.27
CA ASN A 139 -24.72 19.52 14.22
C ASN A 139 -23.22 19.21 14.38
N TYR A 140 -22.81 18.04 13.92
CA TYR A 140 -21.41 17.64 13.92
C TYR A 140 -20.55 18.63 13.14
N TYR A 141 -19.35 18.89 13.67
CA TYR A 141 -18.31 19.66 13.00
C TYR A 141 -16.93 19.23 13.50
N VAL A 142 -15.90 19.54 12.72
CA VAL A 142 -14.51 19.27 13.05
C VAL A 142 -13.87 20.48 13.76
N ASP A 143 -13.33 20.26 14.95
CA ASP A 143 -12.49 21.23 15.65
C ASP A 143 -11.05 21.15 15.12
N PHE A 144 -10.73 21.93 14.08
CA PHE A 144 -9.40 21.93 13.47
C PHE A 144 -8.28 22.35 14.43
N ALA A 145 -8.57 23.12 15.48
CA ALA A 145 -7.56 23.46 16.49
C ALA A 145 -7.17 22.24 17.34
N LYS A 146 -8.08 21.27 17.51
CA LYS A 146 -7.79 19.95 18.11
C LYS A 146 -7.09 19.03 17.12
N VAL A 147 -7.51 19.03 15.85
CA VAL A 147 -6.83 18.28 14.78
C VAL A 147 -5.35 18.69 14.67
N ASP A 148 -5.05 19.99 14.70
CA ASP A 148 -3.67 20.49 14.66
C ASP A 148 -2.82 19.99 15.84
N LYS A 149 -3.42 19.92 17.04
CA LYS A 149 -2.74 19.38 18.23
C LYS A 149 -2.48 17.89 18.07
N GLU A 150 -3.42 17.15 17.51
CA GLU A 150 -3.28 15.73 17.25
C GLU A 150 -2.21 15.44 16.20
N ILE A 151 -2.21 16.17 15.08
CA ILE A 151 -1.17 16.06 14.05
C ILE A 151 0.19 16.39 14.63
N ALA A 152 0.30 17.42 15.48
CA ALA A 152 1.55 17.73 16.17
C ALA A 152 1.97 16.61 17.14
N PHE A 153 1.03 15.96 17.81
CA PHE A 153 1.28 14.82 18.70
C PHE A 153 1.82 13.61 17.91
N LEU A 154 1.19 13.25 16.80
CA LEU A 154 1.63 12.19 15.90
C LEU A 154 2.96 12.50 15.20
N ARG A 155 3.21 13.76 14.84
CA ARG A 155 4.49 14.17 14.25
C ARG A 155 5.66 13.97 15.22
N ARG A 156 5.46 14.28 16.51
CA ARG A 156 6.53 14.21 17.54
C ARG A 156 7.07 12.80 17.77
N ILE A 157 6.25 11.77 17.57
CA ILE A 157 6.71 10.39 17.78
C ILE A 157 7.56 9.87 16.62
N ASN A 158 7.59 10.59 15.50
CA ASN A 158 8.43 10.31 14.33
C ASN A 158 8.25 8.88 13.77
N LEU A 159 7.01 8.35 13.83
CA LEU A 159 6.65 7.05 13.26
C LEU A 159 5.83 7.16 11.97
N PHE A 160 5.47 8.37 11.54
CA PHE A 160 4.65 8.63 10.36
C PHE A 160 5.40 9.51 9.36
N THR A 161 5.21 9.27 8.07
CA THR A 161 5.70 10.18 7.02
C THR A 161 4.87 11.47 7.03
N GLU A 162 5.41 12.58 6.49
CA GLU A 162 4.60 13.79 6.31
C GLU A 162 3.44 13.57 5.33
N ASN A 163 3.61 12.65 4.37
CA ASN A 163 2.53 12.24 3.47
C ASN A 163 1.37 11.56 4.23
N PHE A 164 1.66 10.66 5.18
CA PHE A 164 0.65 10.07 6.05
C PHE A 164 -0.10 11.16 6.83
N LEU A 165 0.63 12.06 7.50
CA LEU A 165 0.03 13.13 8.31
C LEU A 165 -0.84 14.08 7.48
N LYS A 166 -0.41 14.40 6.24
CA LYS A 166 -1.20 15.18 5.30
C LYS A 166 -2.51 14.48 4.94
N ASN A 167 -2.47 13.19 4.63
CA ASN A 167 -3.66 12.41 4.28
C ASN A 167 -4.59 12.23 5.49
N TYR A 168 -4.02 12.10 6.68
CA TYR A 168 -4.77 12.06 7.93
C TYR A 168 -5.52 13.38 8.16
N TYR A 169 -4.86 14.53 7.98
CA TYR A 169 -5.53 15.84 8.04
C TYR A 169 -6.61 15.99 6.97
N GLU A 170 -6.34 15.53 5.74
CA GLU A 170 -7.29 15.66 4.64
C GLU A 170 -8.59 14.87 4.91
N ASN A 171 -8.52 13.74 5.61
CA ASN A 171 -9.70 12.99 6.07
C ASN A 171 -10.63 13.87 6.93
N TYR A 172 -10.08 14.71 7.80
CA TYR A 172 -10.87 15.65 8.60
C TYR A 172 -11.55 16.72 7.75
N LYS A 173 -10.89 17.24 6.71
CA LYS A 173 -11.52 18.19 5.79
C LYS A 173 -12.67 17.57 5.02
N ILE A 174 -12.50 16.32 4.55
CA ILE A 174 -13.55 15.57 3.87
C ILE A 174 -14.75 15.37 4.81
N GLY A 175 -14.49 14.98 6.06
CA GLY A 175 -15.52 14.84 7.09
C GLY A 175 -16.26 16.14 7.39
N GLU A 176 -15.54 17.25 7.57
CA GLU A 176 -16.16 18.59 7.76
C GLU A 176 -17.02 18.99 6.55
N GLU A 177 -16.53 18.76 5.33
CA GLU A 177 -17.31 19.04 4.14
C GLU A 177 -18.58 18.19 4.08
N ASN A 178 -18.50 16.92 4.52
CA ASN A 178 -19.65 16.03 4.63
C ASN A 178 -20.67 16.56 5.64
N PHE A 179 -20.25 16.91 6.86
CA PHE A 179 -21.15 17.46 7.88
C PHE A 179 -21.83 18.76 7.43
N ARG A 180 -21.13 19.62 6.70
CA ARG A 180 -21.70 20.84 6.14
C ARG A 180 -22.77 20.57 5.07
N LYS A 181 -22.57 19.53 4.25
CA LYS A 181 -23.52 19.12 3.20
C LYS A 181 -24.71 18.33 3.76
N HIS A 182 -24.47 17.55 4.81
CA HIS A 182 -25.42 16.65 5.44
C HIS A 182 -25.47 16.89 6.95
N PRO A 183 -26.06 18.01 7.41
CA PRO A 183 -26.06 18.36 8.83
C PRO A 183 -26.85 17.32 9.63
N THR A 184 -26.18 16.69 10.59
CA THR A 184 -26.77 15.75 11.55
C THR A 184 -26.13 15.95 12.91
N ASN A 185 -26.88 15.64 13.96
CA ASN A 185 -26.48 15.69 15.36
C ASN A 185 -26.87 14.41 16.13
N ASP A 186 -27.29 13.38 15.40
CA ASP A 186 -27.71 12.09 15.94
C ASP A 186 -26.87 10.95 15.34
N GLY A 187 -26.70 9.88 16.12
CA GLY A 187 -25.87 8.72 15.76
C GLY A 187 -24.37 9.00 15.73
N THR A 188 -23.58 8.01 15.32
CA THR A 188 -22.12 8.16 15.20
C THR A 188 -21.77 9.08 14.02
N PRO A 189 -20.80 10.01 14.17
CA PRO A 189 -20.40 10.89 13.06
C PRO A 189 -19.86 10.08 11.87
N GLU A 190 -20.52 10.19 10.73
CA GLU A 190 -20.16 9.47 9.50
C GLU A 190 -18.70 9.74 9.10
N GLY A 191 -17.95 8.67 8.80
CA GLY A 191 -16.53 8.74 8.43
C GLY A 191 -15.56 8.83 9.62
N PHE A 192 -16.09 8.88 10.84
CA PHE A 192 -15.34 8.84 12.11
C PHE A 192 -15.86 7.74 13.04
N ASP A 193 -16.61 6.79 12.49
CA ASP A 193 -17.26 5.71 13.22
C ASP A 193 -16.33 4.53 13.51
N ALA A 194 -15.13 4.52 12.94
CA ALA A 194 -14.11 3.49 13.14
C ALA A 194 -12.74 4.09 13.51
N ASP A 195 -11.90 3.30 14.18
CA ASP A 195 -10.51 3.66 14.43
C ASP A 195 -9.79 3.96 13.11
N TYR A 196 -9.10 5.10 12.99
CA TYR A 196 -8.48 5.46 11.71
C TYR A 196 -7.30 4.55 11.33
N PHE A 197 -6.51 4.09 12.31
CA PHE A 197 -5.27 3.35 12.07
C PHE A 197 -5.52 1.87 11.77
N PHE A 198 -6.51 1.29 12.45
CA PHE A 198 -6.92 -0.11 12.28
C PHE A 198 -8.22 -0.25 11.48
N ARG A 199 -8.82 0.87 11.08
CA ARG A 199 -10.03 0.95 10.23
C ARG A 199 -11.23 0.19 10.80
N THR A 200 -11.27 -0.07 12.11
CA THR A 200 -12.22 -1.00 12.74
C THR A 200 -12.97 -0.40 13.93
N GLN A 201 -14.17 -0.92 14.16
CA GLN A 201 -14.95 -0.70 15.38
C GLN A 201 -14.76 -1.84 16.40
N GLU A 202 -14.24 -2.99 15.95
CA GLU A 202 -14.04 -4.16 16.79
C GLU A 202 -12.91 -3.95 17.79
N ASP A 203 -12.94 -4.64 18.93
CA ASP A 203 -11.86 -4.58 19.91
C ASP A 203 -10.61 -5.32 19.42
N PHE A 204 -9.55 -4.58 19.11
CA PHE A 204 -8.24 -5.08 18.72
C PHE A 204 -7.18 -4.92 19.83
N GLU A 205 -7.53 -4.42 21.01
CA GLU A 205 -6.59 -4.26 22.11
C GLU A 205 -5.91 -5.56 22.57
N PRO A 206 -6.58 -6.73 22.61
CA PRO A 206 -5.93 -7.97 23.01
C PRO A 206 -4.75 -8.31 22.11
N ASP A 207 -4.83 -7.97 20.82
CA ASP A 207 -3.75 -8.17 19.87
C ASP A 207 -2.62 -7.15 20.07
N LEU A 208 -2.94 -5.87 20.32
CA LEU A 208 -1.91 -4.86 20.58
C LEU A 208 -1.11 -5.13 21.86
N LYS A 209 -1.74 -5.73 22.89
CA LYS A 209 -1.04 -6.20 24.11
C LYS A 209 0.01 -7.27 23.81
N LYS A 210 -0.09 -7.95 22.67
CA LYS A 210 0.80 -9.02 22.22
C LYS A 210 1.35 -8.75 20.82
N ILE A 211 1.48 -7.49 20.43
CA ILE A 211 1.86 -7.09 19.06
C ILE A 211 3.23 -7.63 18.64
N ASP A 212 4.12 -7.91 19.59
CA ASP A 212 5.41 -8.57 19.37
C ASP A 212 5.30 -10.03 18.92
N LYS A 213 4.14 -10.66 19.14
CA LYS A 213 3.83 -12.04 18.74
C LYS A 213 3.04 -12.12 17.44
N ILE A 214 2.58 -10.99 16.91
CA ILE A 214 1.90 -10.92 15.62
C ILE A 214 2.92 -11.21 14.52
N GLN A 215 2.53 -12.07 13.58
CA GLN A 215 3.37 -12.40 12.43
C GLN A 215 3.20 -11.30 11.38
N PHE A 216 4.30 -10.61 11.09
CA PHE A 216 4.40 -9.66 9.99
C PHE A 216 5.16 -10.30 8.83
N GLN A 217 4.59 -10.19 7.64
CA GLN A 217 5.28 -10.47 6.39
C GLN A 217 5.71 -9.14 5.76
N ALA A 218 7.02 -8.90 5.72
CA ALA A 218 7.58 -7.77 4.98
C ALA A 218 7.73 -8.14 3.50
N ILE A 219 7.19 -7.30 2.62
CA ILE A 219 7.27 -7.42 1.17
C ILE A 219 8.00 -6.17 0.67
N PRO A 220 9.32 -6.22 0.45
CA PRO A 220 10.06 -5.10 -0.09
C PRO A 220 9.52 -4.68 -1.46
N PHE A 221 9.32 -3.38 -1.63
CA PHE A 221 8.98 -2.80 -2.93
C PHE A 221 10.20 -2.18 -3.61
N ASN A 222 10.97 -1.42 -2.84
CA ASN A 222 12.24 -0.84 -3.25
C ASN A 222 13.08 -0.50 -1.99
N ASN A 223 14.27 0.08 -2.17
CA ASN A 223 15.18 0.42 -1.08
C ASN A 223 14.58 1.33 0.00
N ASN A 224 13.54 2.10 -0.34
CA ASN A 224 12.90 3.07 0.53
C ASN A 224 11.44 2.74 0.83
N GLN A 225 10.91 1.59 0.41
CA GLN A 225 9.51 1.24 0.62
C GLN A 225 9.32 -0.27 0.83
N ILE A 226 8.57 -0.62 1.88
CA ILE A 226 8.20 -2.00 2.24
C ILE A 226 6.70 -2.03 2.51
N PHE A 227 6.01 -3.06 2.02
CA PHE A 227 4.66 -3.38 2.47
C PHE A 227 4.72 -4.37 3.63
N LEU A 228 3.96 -4.10 4.69
CA LEU A 228 3.80 -5.02 5.82
C LEU A 228 2.42 -5.64 5.76
N LYS A 229 2.37 -6.95 5.52
CA LYS A 229 1.16 -7.75 5.69
C LYS A 229 1.11 -8.35 7.08
N PHE A 230 -0.03 -8.28 7.74
CA PHE A 230 -0.25 -8.94 9.02
C PHE A 230 -1.75 -9.08 9.28
N ARG A 231 -2.10 -10.01 10.17
CA ARG A 231 -3.47 -10.22 10.62
C ARG A 231 -3.58 -9.92 12.10
N LEU A 232 -4.67 -9.30 12.52
CA LEU A 232 -5.04 -9.20 13.93
C LEU A 232 -5.97 -10.37 14.27
N PRO A 233 -5.53 -11.37 15.09
CA PRO A 233 -6.31 -12.58 15.35
C PRO A 233 -7.66 -12.34 16.02
N THR A 234 -7.77 -11.31 16.87
CA THR A 234 -8.99 -11.03 17.64
C THR A 234 -10.12 -10.56 16.72
N THR A 235 -9.80 -9.68 15.77
CA THR A 235 -10.77 -9.16 14.79
C THR A 235 -10.83 -10.00 13.50
N GLY A 236 -9.82 -10.84 13.26
CA GLY A 236 -9.68 -11.60 12.03
C GLY A 236 -9.39 -10.75 10.78
N ILE A 237 -9.03 -9.47 10.95
CA ILE A 237 -8.80 -8.54 9.84
C ILE A 237 -7.35 -8.67 9.35
N ASP A 238 -7.21 -8.77 8.03
CA ASP A 238 -5.92 -8.72 7.33
C ASP A 238 -5.59 -7.27 6.95
N TYR A 239 -4.34 -6.87 7.14
CA TYR A 239 -3.84 -5.51 6.92
C TYR A 239 -2.69 -5.50 5.92
N LEU A 240 -2.63 -4.42 5.13
CA LEU A 240 -1.52 -4.10 4.24
C LEU A 240 -1.07 -2.66 4.50
N TRP A 241 -0.02 -2.50 5.28
CA TRP A 241 0.55 -1.19 5.60
C TRP A 241 1.71 -0.85 4.68
N THR A 242 1.77 0.39 4.20
CA THR A 242 2.92 0.89 3.45
C THR A 242 3.89 1.56 4.41
N MET A 243 5.14 1.11 4.41
CA MET A 243 6.25 1.70 5.15
C MET A 243 7.21 2.38 4.20
N LYS A 244 7.73 3.56 4.58
CA LYS A 244 8.79 4.26 3.84
C LYS A 244 10.00 4.53 4.73
N ASN A 245 11.18 4.49 4.12
CA ASN A 245 12.43 4.85 4.77
C ASN A 245 12.75 6.34 4.52
N GLU A 246 12.45 7.19 5.49
CA GLU A 246 12.68 8.64 5.46
C GLU A 246 13.47 9.05 6.71
N ASN A 247 14.78 8.77 6.70
CA ASN A 247 15.65 8.81 7.90
C ASN A 247 15.15 7.86 8.99
N GLY A 248 14.77 6.64 8.58
CA GLY A 248 14.14 5.63 9.43
C GLY A 248 12.81 5.16 8.83
N TRP A 249 12.43 3.92 9.16
CA TRP A 249 11.18 3.34 8.70
C TRP A 249 9.97 3.95 9.42
N LYS A 250 9.04 4.49 8.63
CA LYS A 250 7.82 5.17 9.07
C LYS A 250 6.61 4.64 8.32
N ILE A 251 5.44 4.73 8.94
CA ILE A 251 4.15 4.39 8.34
C ILE A 251 3.77 5.50 7.36
N ASP A 252 3.55 5.12 6.11
CA ASP A 252 3.11 6.02 5.03
C ASP A 252 1.61 5.85 4.72
N GLN A 253 1.09 4.63 4.84
CA GLN A 253 -0.33 4.32 4.63
C GLN A 253 -0.76 3.12 5.49
N VAL A 254 -2.03 3.14 5.91
CA VAL A 254 -2.68 2.04 6.64
C VAL A 254 -3.94 1.64 5.89
N ASN A 255 -4.00 0.37 5.48
CA ASN A 255 -5.13 -0.20 4.75
C ASN A 255 -5.48 -1.58 5.32
N ARG A 256 -6.74 -1.96 5.14
CA ARG A 256 -7.19 -3.36 5.25
C ARG A 256 -6.98 -4.04 3.90
N GLU A 257 -6.72 -5.35 3.92
CA GLU A 257 -6.94 -6.17 2.74
C GLU A 257 -8.42 -6.54 2.73
N ASP A 258 -9.20 -5.86 1.88
CA ASP A 258 -10.57 -6.28 1.62
C ASP A 258 -10.51 -7.60 0.82
N ASN A 259 -11.18 -8.64 1.32
CA ASN A 259 -11.35 -9.91 0.60
C ASN A 259 -12.35 -9.80 -0.54
#